data_AF-A0ABD5RKH3-F1
#
_entry.id   AF-A0ABD5RKH3-F1
#
_cell.length_a   1.000
_cell.length_b   1.000
_cell.length_c   1.000
_cell.angle_alpha   90.00
_cell.angle_beta   90.00
_cell.angle_gamma   90.00
#
_symmetry.space_group_name_H-M   'P 1'
#
loop_
_entity.id
_entity.type
_entity.pdbx_description
1 polymer ?
#
loop_
_entity_poly.entity_id
_entity_poly.type
_entity_poly.pdbx_seq_one_letter_code
_entity_poly.pdbx_strand_id
1 'polypeptide(L)'
;MSIRTAERLLLAATVVVALSLGGCLTLDPAVSAETGDSAVFERITATEPWAGSGVRVNATLKSTPEAGEVTSISIVQDDGRTFRTHTVDPGQSTLILSLPANERVTIVASNTVNSTTVETLNVSTGGDELL
;
A
#
# COMPACT_ATOMS: atom_id res chain seq x y z
N MET A 1 -37.40 33.05 -13.92
CA MET A 1 -36.65 31.79 -13.76
C MET A 1 -35.93 31.86 -12.42
N SER A 2 -36.37 31.04 -11.45
CA SER A 2 -36.11 31.26 -10.02
C SER A 2 -34.64 31.02 -9.65
N ILE A 3 -34.03 31.97 -8.93
CA ILE A 3 -32.64 31.93 -8.45
C ILE A 3 -32.35 30.64 -7.65
N ARG A 4 -33.38 30.11 -6.98
CA ARG A 4 -33.31 28.86 -6.19
C ARG A 4 -33.05 27.60 -7.04
N THR A 5 -33.37 27.62 -8.34
CA THR A 5 -33.14 26.48 -9.23
C THR A 5 -31.70 26.43 -9.73
N ALA A 6 -31.07 27.60 -9.91
CA ALA A 6 -29.67 27.72 -10.33
C ALA A 6 -28.70 27.31 -9.21
N GLU A 7 -28.98 27.71 -7.96
CA GLU A 7 -28.18 27.30 -6.79
C GLU A 7 -28.24 25.80 -6.55
N ARG A 8 -29.42 25.18 -6.73
CA ARG A 8 -29.59 23.73 -6.60
C ARG A 8 -28.86 22.96 -7.70
N LEU A 9 -28.84 23.48 -8.94
CA LEU A 9 -28.09 22.90 -10.05
C LEU A 9 -26.58 23.01 -9.84
N LEU A 10 -26.10 24.13 -9.30
CA LEU A 10 -24.68 24.32 -8.97
C LEU A 10 -24.25 23.38 -7.83
N LEU A 11 -25.03 23.27 -6.76
CA LEU A 11 -24.73 22.33 -5.67
C LEU A 11 -24.76 20.87 -6.12
N ALA A 12 -25.73 20.49 -6.94
CA ALA A 12 -25.79 19.15 -7.53
C ALA A 12 -24.59 18.87 -8.43
N ALA A 13 -24.14 19.85 -9.22
CA ALA A 13 -22.95 19.71 -10.05
C ALA A 13 -21.67 19.55 -9.23
N THR A 14 -21.52 20.26 -8.11
CA THR A 14 -20.34 20.11 -7.23
C THR A 14 -20.30 18.73 -6.55
N VAL A 15 -21.46 18.21 -6.13
CA VAL A 15 -21.56 16.86 -5.55
C VAL A 15 -21.27 15.78 -6.60
N VAL A 16 -21.78 15.92 -7.82
CA VAL A 16 -21.51 14.98 -8.92
C VAL A 16 -20.05 15.04 -9.37
N VAL A 17 -19.44 16.22 -9.43
CA VAL A 17 -18.00 16.36 -9.76
C VAL A 17 -17.13 15.73 -8.66
N ALA A 18 -17.48 15.91 -7.38
CA ALA A 18 -16.79 15.25 -6.27
C ALA A 18 -16.93 13.71 -6.30
N LEU A 19 -18.07 13.18 -6.75
CA LEU A 19 -18.30 11.74 -6.92
C LEU A 19 -17.64 11.17 -8.19
N SER A 20 -17.55 11.95 -9.27
CA SER A 20 -16.90 11.52 -10.52
C SER A 20 -15.36 11.59 -10.47
N LEU A 21 -14.81 12.30 -9.48
CA LEU A 21 -13.42 12.19 -9.05
C LEU A 21 -13.20 11.01 -8.07
N GLY A 22 -14.25 10.19 -7.86
CA GLY A 22 -14.25 8.94 -7.10
C GLY A 22 -13.37 7.89 -7.75
N GLY A 23 -12.06 8.09 -7.67
CA GLY A 23 -11.13 6.97 -7.70
C GLY A 23 -11.48 6.06 -6.52
N CYS A 24 -11.41 4.74 -6.75
CA CYS A 24 -11.76 3.69 -5.81
C CYS A 24 -11.27 4.04 -4.40
N LEU A 25 -12.19 4.52 -3.56
CA LEU A 25 -11.89 4.90 -2.20
C LEU A 25 -12.17 3.67 -1.33
N THR A 26 -11.16 3.16 -0.68
CA THR A 26 -11.29 2.08 0.31
C THR A 26 -11.31 2.70 1.69
N LEU A 27 -12.34 2.41 2.47
CA LEU A 27 -12.42 2.80 3.88
C LEU A 27 -11.92 1.67 4.78
N ASP A 28 -11.40 2.07 5.95
CA ASP A 28 -10.92 1.18 7.00
C ASP A 28 -9.97 0.07 6.47
N PRO A 29 -8.91 0.46 5.74
CA PRO A 29 -8.07 -0.51 5.06
C PRO A 29 -7.35 -1.39 6.07
N ALA A 30 -7.37 -2.69 5.80
CA ALA A 30 -6.72 -3.70 6.60
C ALA A 30 -5.55 -4.32 5.83
N VAL A 31 -4.54 -4.79 6.58
CA VAL A 31 -3.38 -5.50 6.04
C VAL A 31 -3.17 -6.75 6.86
N SER A 32 -3.01 -7.88 6.18
CA SER A 32 -2.72 -9.17 6.78
C SER A 32 -1.45 -9.74 6.18
N ALA A 33 -0.47 -10.02 7.03
CA ALA A 33 0.79 -10.66 6.70
C ALA A 33 1.24 -11.53 7.87
N GLU A 34 1.77 -12.71 7.60
CA GLU A 34 2.34 -13.59 8.64
C GLU A 34 3.84 -13.30 8.76
N THR A 35 4.23 -12.51 9.77
CA THR A 35 5.63 -12.08 9.96
C THR A 35 6.37 -12.84 11.06
N GLY A 36 5.73 -13.83 11.71
CA GLY A 36 6.36 -14.60 12.80
C GLY A 36 7.70 -15.21 12.40
N ASP A 37 7.71 -15.91 11.27
CA ASP A 37 8.88 -16.62 10.73
C ASP A 37 9.69 -15.79 9.71
N SER A 38 9.32 -14.52 9.49
CA SER A 38 10.02 -13.65 8.54
C SER A 38 11.44 -13.34 9.00
N ALA A 39 12.42 -13.37 8.11
CA ALA A 39 13.80 -13.00 8.42
C ALA A 39 14.01 -11.47 8.36
N VAL A 40 13.19 -10.79 7.56
CA VAL A 40 13.31 -9.36 7.22
C VAL A 40 12.27 -8.51 7.94
N PHE A 41 11.00 -8.93 7.95
CA PHE A 41 9.90 -8.09 8.41
C PHE A 41 9.49 -8.46 9.83
N GLU A 42 9.47 -7.46 10.72
CA GLU A 42 8.95 -7.65 12.08
C GLU A 42 7.43 -7.52 12.07
N ARG A 43 6.93 -6.48 11.39
CA ARG A 43 5.51 -6.13 11.38
C ARG A 43 5.16 -5.27 10.16
N ILE A 44 3.95 -5.43 9.67
CA ILE A 44 3.36 -4.57 8.63
C ILE A 44 1.98 -4.13 9.11
N THR A 45 1.70 -2.82 9.09
CA THR A 45 0.42 -2.26 9.55
C THR A 45 -0.06 -1.14 8.63
N ALA A 46 -1.36 -1.05 8.36
CA ALA A 46 -1.95 0.10 7.71
C ALA A 46 -1.75 1.38 8.54
N THR A 47 -1.57 2.53 7.88
CA THR A 47 -1.31 3.82 8.57
C THR A 47 -2.47 4.80 8.51
N GLU A 48 -3.40 4.60 7.59
CA GLU A 48 -4.47 5.55 7.28
C GLU A 48 -5.84 4.84 7.33
N PRO A 49 -6.91 5.51 7.80
CA PRO A 49 -8.25 4.92 7.87
C PRO A 49 -8.99 4.95 6.52
N TRP A 50 -8.30 5.33 5.45
CA TRP A 50 -8.78 5.34 4.08
C TRP A 50 -7.60 5.10 3.15
N ALA A 51 -7.88 4.62 1.94
CA ALA A 51 -6.92 4.42 0.88
C ALA A 51 -7.58 4.82 -0.44
N GLY A 52 -6.83 5.52 -1.30
CA GLY A 52 -7.23 5.66 -2.70
C GLY A 52 -6.86 4.39 -3.48
N SER A 53 -6.09 4.55 -4.55
CA SER A 53 -5.58 3.41 -5.33
C SER A 53 -4.58 2.50 -4.61
N GLY A 54 -4.14 2.84 -3.39
CA GLY A 54 -3.24 2.01 -2.62
C GLY A 54 -3.33 2.26 -1.11
N VAL A 55 -3.24 1.18 -0.34
CA VAL A 55 -3.15 1.17 1.12
C VAL A 55 -1.74 1.54 1.53
N ARG A 56 -1.64 2.63 2.29
CA ARG A 56 -0.38 3.06 2.89
C ARG A 56 -0.08 2.22 4.11
N VAL A 57 1.09 1.57 4.13
CA VAL A 57 1.50 0.66 5.18
C VAL A 57 2.84 1.06 5.76
N ASN A 58 2.99 0.85 7.06
CA ASN A 58 4.25 0.95 7.78
C ASN A 58 4.83 -0.46 7.92
N ALA A 59 5.97 -0.70 7.28
CA ALA A 59 6.73 -1.93 7.39
C ALA A 59 7.93 -1.71 8.31
N THR A 60 7.94 -2.42 9.45
CA THR A 60 9.07 -2.45 10.38
C THR A 60 9.97 -3.63 10.03
N LEU A 61 11.26 -3.38 9.87
CA LEU A 61 12.27 -4.41 9.60
C LEU A 61 12.83 -4.97 10.91
N LYS A 62 13.13 -6.27 10.94
CA LYS A 62 13.83 -6.90 12.07
C LYS A 62 15.26 -6.39 12.16
N SER A 63 15.83 -6.46 13.36
CA SER A 63 17.27 -6.21 13.59
C SER A 63 18.07 -7.52 13.45
N THR A 64 18.07 -8.11 12.26
CA THR A 64 18.76 -9.36 11.91
C THR A 64 19.82 -9.11 10.83
N PRO A 65 20.84 -9.98 10.69
CA PRO A 65 21.80 -9.89 9.58
C PRO A 65 21.10 -9.86 8.21
N GLU A 66 20.10 -10.71 8.01
CA GLU A 66 19.35 -10.83 6.75
C GLU A 66 18.63 -9.53 6.41
N ALA A 67 17.94 -8.90 7.37
CA ALA A 67 17.29 -7.62 7.18
C ALA A 67 18.30 -6.51 6.84
N GLY A 68 19.51 -6.57 7.41
CA GLY A 68 20.60 -5.64 7.14
C GLY A 68 21.20 -5.75 5.73
N GLU A 69 20.96 -6.86 5.02
CA GLU A 69 21.39 -7.06 3.64
C GLU A 69 20.39 -6.53 2.60
N VAL A 70 19.17 -6.17 3.04
CA VAL A 70 18.13 -5.68 2.13
C VAL A 70 18.46 -4.26 1.68
N THR A 71 18.52 -4.07 0.36
CA THR A 71 18.71 -2.75 -0.26
C THR A 71 17.53 -2.33 -1.14
N SER A 72 16.61 -3.26 -1.43
CA SER A 72 15.42 -3.00 -2.22
C SER A 72 14.24 -3.88 -1.81
N ILE A 73 13.07 -3.26 -1.73
CA ILE A 73 11.79 -3.92 -1.50
C ILE A 73 10.89 -3.65 -2.70
N SER A 74 10.42 -4.72 -3.35
CA SER A 74 9.48 -4.64 -4.47
C SER A 74 8.13 -5.24 -4.09
N ILE A 75 7.04 -4.60 -4.52
CA ILE A 75 5.68 -5.08 -4.35
C ILE A 75 5.23 -5.64 -5.69
N VAL A 76 4.95 -6.93 -5.73
CA VAL A 76 4.59 -7.68 -6.93
C VAL A 76 3.14 -8.14 -6.80
N GLN A 77 2.31 -7.81 -7.78
CA GLN A 77 0.90 -8.22 -7.83
C GLN A 77 0.79 -9.70 -8.23
N ASP A 78 -0.38 -10.31 -8.02
CA ASP A 78 -0.64 -11.72 -8.38
C ASP A 78 -0.42 -12.02 -9.87
N ASP A 79 -0.53 -11.02 -10.76
CA ASP A 79 -0.25 -11.14 -12.19
C ASP A 79 1.26 -11.10 -12.53
N GLY A 80 2.13 -11.01 -11.51
CA GLY A 80 3.58 -10.95 -11.63
C GLY A 80 4.12 -9.57 -11.96
N ARG A 81 3.28 -8.54 -12.10
CA ARG A 81 3.74 -7.17 -12.37
C ARG A 81 4.19 -6.49 -11.09
N THR A 82 5.28 -5.73 -11.18
CA THR A 82 5.72 -4.87 -10.09
C THR A 82 4.79 -3.65 -9.98
N PHE A 83 4.11 -3.53 -8.84
CA PHE A 83 3.34 -2.35 -8.49
C PHE A 83 4.27 -1.17 -8.14
N ARG A 84 5.26 -1.43 -7.28
CA ARG A 84 6.21 -0.41 -6.82
C ARG A 84 7.50 -1.04 -6.31
N THR A 85 8.59 -0.28 -6.38
CA THR A 85 9.88 -0.64 -5.76
C THR A 85 10.36 0.51 -4.90
N HIS A 86 10.92 0.17 -3.74
CA HIS A 86 11.47 1.07 -2.74
C HIS A 86 12.93 0.71 -2.48
N THR A 87 13.80 1.70 -2.50
CA THR A 87 15.17 1.55 -1.98
C THR A 87 15.13 1.54 -0.46
N VAL A 88 15.97 0.70 0.15
CA VAL A 88 16.19 0.66 1.59
C VAL A 88 17.57 1.23 1.86
N ASP A 89 17.63 2.32 2.63
CA ASP A 89 18.92 2.90 3.01
C ASP A 89 19.55 2.11 4.16
N PRO A 90 20.89 2.02 4.24
CA PRO A 90 21.56 1.32 5.33
C PRO A 90 21.14 1.84 6.71
N GLY A 91 20.77 0.93 7.61
CA GLY A 91 20.32 1.26 8.96
C GLY A 91 18.86 1.72 9.06
N GLN A 92 18.13 1.79 7.96
CA GLN A 92 16.69 2.05 7.99
C GLN A 92 15.94 0.86 8.58
N SER A 93 15.18 1.08 9.66
CA SER A 93 14.41 0.04 10.35
C SER A 93 12.91 0.11 10.04
N THR A 94 12.46 1.14 9.32
CA THR A 94 11.05 1.39 9.06
C THR A 94 10.85 2.03 7.69
N LEU A 95 9.89 1.52 6.94
CA LEU A 95 9.55 1.98 5.59
C LEU A 95 8.06 2.20 5.43
N ILE A 96 7.71 3.27 4.72
CA ILE A 96 6.35 3.49 4.26
C ILE A 96 6.22 2.92 2.85
N LEU A 97 5.39 1.89 2.72
CA LEU A 97 5.08 1.25 1.44
C LEU A 97 3.65 1.60 1.02
N SER A 98 3.38 1.46 -0.27
CA SER A 98 2.02 1.51 -0.81
C SER A 98 1.73 0.17 -1.46
N LEU A 99 0.67 -0.50 -0.99
CA LEU A 99 0.17 -1.76 -1.52
C LEU A 99 -1.13 -1.49 -2.28
N PRO A 100 -1.44 -2.18 -3.39
CA PRO A 100 -2.76 -2.07 -4.00
C PRO A 100 -3.85 -2.45 -2.98
N ALA A 101 -4.99 -1.77 -3.03
CA ALA A 101 -6.12 -2.03 -2.12
C ALA A 101 -6.91 -3.27 -2.57
N ASN A 102 -7.44 -4.03 -1.61
CA ASN A 102 -8.25 -5.24 -1.84
C ASN A 102 -7.58 -6.30 -2.71
N GLU A 103 -6.25 -6.38 -2.67
CA GLU A 103 -5.45 -7.28 -3.50
C GLU A 103 -4.48 -8.11 -2.64
N ARG A 104 -4.08 -9.27 -3.20
CA ARG A 104 -2.93 -10.02 -2.70
C ARG A 104 -1.69 -9.59 -3.46
N VAL A 105 -0.60 -9.47 -2.73
CA VAL A 105 0.70 -9.10 -3.27
C VAL A 105 1.80 -9.91 -2.61
N THR A 106 2.91 -10.06 -3.32
CA THR A 106 4.16 -10.56 -2.78
C THR A 106 5.10 -9.38 -2.58
N ILE A 107 5.56 -9.19 -1.35
CA ILE A 107 6.65 -8.27 -1.03
C ILE A 107 7.97 -9.04 -1.19
N VAL A 108 8.84 -8.56 -2.05
CA VAL A 108 10.15 -9.15 -2.35
C VAL A 108 11.24 -8.26 -1.78
N ALA A 109 11.91 -8.72 -0.74
CA ALA A 109 13.11 -8.08 -0.19
C ALA A 109 14.36 -8.66 -0.87
N SER A 110 15.24 -7.78 -1.32
CA SER A 110 16.40 -8.14 -2.15
C SER A 110 17.63 -7.31 -1.83
N ASN A 111 18.78 -7.89 -2.12
CA ASN A 111 20.07 -7.21 -2.15
C ASN A 111 20.43 -6.94 -3.62
N THR A 112 20.31 -5.69 -4.04
CA THR A 112 20.61 -5.23 -5.41
C THR A 112 22.10 -5.21 -5.75
N VAL A 113 22.99 -5.20 -4.75
CA VAL A 113 24.44 -5.28 -4.98
C VAL A 113 24.82 -6.66 -5.49
N ASN A 114 24.23 -7.70 -4.91
CA ASN A 114 24.50 -9.10 -5.26
C ASN A 114 23.42 -9.72 -6.16
N SER A 115 22.35 -8.98 -6.47
CA SER A 115 21.18 -9.44 -7.23
C SER A 115 20.50 -10.68 -6.63
N THR A 116 20.45 -10.77 -5.30
CA THR A 116 19.87 -11.88 -4.57
C THR A 116 18.54 -11.49 -3.93
N THR A 117 17.58 -12.42 -3.93
CA THR A 117 16.38 -12.30 -3.10
C THR A 117 16.71 -12.76 -1.69
N VAL A 118 16.45 -11.91 -0.71
CA VAL A 118 16.63 -12.21 0.72
C VAL A 118 15.37 -12.91 1.23
N GLU A 119 14.19 -12.37 0.92
CA GLU A 119 12.92 -12.92 1.37
C GLU A 119 11.77 -12.55 0.43
N THR A 120 10.76 -13.42 0.37
CA THR A 120 9.44 -13.12 -0.19
C THR A 120 8.37 -13.29 0.88
N LEU A 121 7.51 -12.30 1.03
CA LEU A 121 6.42 -12.30 2.01
C LEU A 121 5.08 -12.05 1.31
N ASN A 122 4.13 -12.97 1.50
CA ASN A 122 2.77 -12.79 1.01
C ASN A 122 2.00 -11.85 1.93
N VAL A 123 1.35 -10.85 1.33
CA VAL A 123 0.56 -9.85 2.03
C VAL A 123 -0.78 -9.70 1.34
N SER A 124 -1.85 -9.62 2.13
CA SER A 124 -3.18 -9.29 1.63
C SER A 124 -3.60 -7.94 2.18
N THR A 125 -4.15 -7.09 1.32
CA THR A 125 -4.87 -5.89 1.74
C THR A 125 -6.38 -6.12 1.65
N GLY A 126 -7.13 -5.34 2.40
CA GLY A 126 -8.60 -5.33 2.38
C GLY A 126 -9.16 -3.99 2.84
N GLY A 127 -10.47 -3.90 2.96
CA GLY A 127 -11.22 -2.73 3.43
C GLY A 127 -12.58 -2.65 2.73
N ASP A 128 -13.34 -1.60 3.02
CA ASP A 128 -14.65 -1.38 2.43
C ASP A 128 -14.52 -0.50 1.18
N GLU A 129 -14.75 -1.06 0.00
CA GLU A 129 -14.69 -0.33 -1.27
C GLU A 129 -15.94 0.53 -1.47
N LEU A 130 -15.73 1.83 -1.72
CA LEU A 130 -16.77 2.76 -2.15
C LEU A 130 -16.66 2.97 -3.67
N LEU A 131 -17.70 2.49 -4.37
CA LEU A 131 -17.89 2.60 -5.83
C LEU A 131 -18.70 3.84 -6.22
#